data_AF-A0A522DTV9-F1
#
_entry.id   AF-A0A522DTV9-F1
#
_cell.length_a   1.000
_cell.length_b   1.000
_cell.length_c   1.000
_cell.angle_alpha   90.00
_cell.angle_beta   90.00
_cell.angle_gamma   90.00
#
_symmetry.space_group_name_H-M   'P 1'
#
loop_
_entity.id
_entity.type
_entity.pdbx_description
1 polymer ?
#
loop_
_entity_poly.entity_id
_entity_poly.type
_entity_poly.pdbx_seq_one_letter_code
_entity_poly.pdbx_strand_id
1 'polypeptide(L)'
;MRDLAPQQPGNLWPAKAFAGEVVPFAATIFREGHDAIGAQLLLTDPSGKRSTHRMFATSPGTDRWQTEVLLDHEGEWSWRIRAFADEWATWLHNAEIKIPAGVDVELMIELGRGVLERAGSKKPVLDALAAFADASLSPAEKLAVAQDARLEAAINSKPIASLTTESEPLVLRVERERAGVGSWYEFFPRSEGAKRAKDGSWKSGTFRTAARRLPEVAAMGFDVLYLPPIHPIGMTGRKGPNNSLVAGPADPGSPWAIGSAEGGHDAIHPDLGTIKDFSYFLGAAKRAGLDVALDLALQCSPDHPWVREHPEWFTTLPDGSIAYAENPPKKYQDIYPLNFDNDPEGIRAEVSRLLRYWIGLGVRIF
;
A
#
# COMPACT_ATOMS: atom_id res chain seq x y z
N MET A 1 -7.18 1.22 -26.42
CA MET A 1 -6.67 0.79 -25.11
C MET A 1 -7.69 1.12 -24.03
N ARG A 2 -7.97 0.17 -23.12
CA ARG A 2 -8.96 0.26 -22.03
C ARG A 2 -8.51 -0.55 -20.81
N ASP A 3 -9.25 -0.46 -19.71
CA ASP A 3 -9.13 -1.32 -18.52
C ASP A 3 -7.72 -1.35 -17.90
N LEU A 4 -7.13 -0.17 -17.69
CA LEU A 4 -5.83 -0.03 -17.05
C LEU A 4 -5.83 -0.68 -15.65
N ALA A 5 -4.72 -1.32 -15.28
CA ALA A 5 -4.48 -1.83 -13.94
C ALA A 5 -3.00 -1.67 -13.55
N PRO A 6 -2.67 -1.40 -12.27
CA PRO A 6 -3.58 -1.32 -11.14
C PRO A 6 -4.28 0.05 -11.02
N GLN A 7 -5.60 0.04 -10.80
CA GLN A 7 -6.37 1.26 -10.53
C GLN A 7 -7.51 0.98 -9.55
N GLN A 8 -7.85 1.96 -8.70
CA GLN A 8 -9.05 1.89 -7.89
C GLN A 8 -10.30 2.09 -8.76
N PRO A 9 -11.48 1.55 -8.39
CA PRO A 9 -12.72 1.85 -9.08
C PRO A 9 -12.95 3.36 -9.23
N GLY A 10 -13.18 3.82 -10.46
CA GLY A 10 -13.36 5.24 -10.78
C GLY A 10 -12.09 6.10 -10.76
N ASN A 11 -10.93 5.54 -10.42
CA ASN A 11 -9.62 6.21 -10.44
C ASN A 11 -9.60 7.58 -9.71
N LEU A 12 -10.38 7.72 -8.64
CA LEU A 12 -10.45 8.96 -7.85
C LEU A 12 -9.25 9.11 -6.89
N TRP A 13 -8.61 7.99 -6.54
CA TRP A 13 -7.44 7.95 -5.67
C TRP A 13 -6.37 7.03 -6.27
N PRO A 14 -5.09 7.32 -6.03
CA PRO A 14 -4.01 6.44 -6.45
C PRO A 14 -4.23 5.00 -5.98
N ALA A 15 -3.91 4.04 -6.86
CA ALA A 15 -3.69 2.68 -6.41
C ALA A 15 -2.54 2.66 -5.39
N LYS A 16 -2.44 1.59 -4.61
CA LYS A 16 -1.42 1.44 -3.57
C LYS A 16 -0.56 0.22 -3.82
N ALA A 17 0.69 0.31 -3.41
CA ALA A 17 1.66 -0.77 -3.34
C ALA A 17 2.59 -0.54 -2.14
N PHE A 18 3.53 -1.44 -1.90
CA PHE A 18 4.59 -1.25 -0.92
C PHE A 18 5.99 -1.48 -1.51
N ALA A 19 7.01 -0.84 -0.93
CA ALA A 19 8.39 -1.02 -1.35
C ALA A 19 8.81 -2.49 -1.20
N GLY A 20 9.29 -3.09 -2.28
CA GLY A 20 9.58 -4.52 -2.38
C GLY A 20 8.51 -5.34 -3.10
N GLU A 21 7.36 -4.75 -3.44
CA GLU A 21 6.27 -5.44 -4.15
C GLU A 21 6.54 -5.52 -5.67
N VAL A 22 6.25 -6.69 -6.26
CA VAL A 22 6.20 -6.87 -7.71
C VAL A 22 4.77 -6.60 -8.18
N VAL A 23 4.59 -5.47 -8.85
CA VAL A 23 3.27 -4.98 -9.24
C VAL A 23 2.94 -5.37 -10.69
N PRO A 24 1.81 -6.03 -10.95
CA PRO A 24 1.34 -6.31 -12.30
C PRO A 24 0.68 -5.07 -12.91
N PHE A 25 1.26 -4.55 -13.98
CA PHE A 25 0.70 -3.49 -14.81
C PHE A 25 0.05 -4.08 -16.04
N ALA A 26 -1.19 -3.69 -16.35
CA ALA A 26 -1.93 -4.31 -17.44
C ALA A 26 -2.94 -3.37 -18.11
N ALA A 27 -3.30 -3.71 -19.35
CA ALA A 27 -4.35 -3.04 -20.12
C ALA A 27 -4.95 -3.95 -21.19
N THR A 28 -6.16 -3.64 -21.62
CA THR A 28 -6.78 -4.23 -22.80
C THR A 28 -6.41 -3.39 -24.03
N ILE A 29 -5.69 -3.98 -24.98
CA ILE A 29 -5.07 -3.28 -26.11
C ILE A 29 -5.34 -4.09 -27.39
N PHE A 30 -5.99 -3.44 -28.35
CA PHE A 30 -6.32 -3.97 -29.66
C PHE A 30 -6.30 -2.84 -30.69
N ARG A 31 -6.31 -3.22 -31.97
CA ARG A 31 -6.45 -2.34 -33.13
C ARG A 31 -7.40 -2.94 -34.15
N GLU A 32 -7.78 -2.16 -35.16
CA GLU A 32 -8.43 -2.67 -36.37
C GLU A 32 -7.47 -3.50 -37.25
N GLY A 33 -8.03 -4.38 -38.07
CA GLY A 33 -7.25 -5.23 -38.98
C GLY A 33 -6.64 -6.45 -38.28
N HIS A 34 -5.55 -6.97 -38.87
CA HIS A 34 -4.90 -8.22 -38.44
C HIS A 34 -3.40 -8.04 -38.12
N ASP A 35 -2.88 -6.83 -38.26
CA ASP A 35 -1.47 -6.53 -38.02
C ASP A 35 -1.12 -6.60 -36.54
N ALA A 36 0.15 -6.93 -36.25
CA ALA A 36 0.64 -7.03 -34.90
C ALA A 36 0.70 -5.66 -34.20
N ILE A 37 0.53 -5.69 -32.88
CA ILE A 37 0.71 -4.55 -32.00
C ILE A 37 1.76 -4.84 -30.94
N GLY A 38 2.37 -3.78 -30.43
CA GLY A 38 3.26 -3.81 -29.29
C GLY A 38 2.74 -2.91 -28.18
N ALA A 39 3.12 -3.25 -26.95
CA ALA A 39 2.78 -2.46 -25.78
C ALA A 39 3.97 -2.33 -24.83
N GLN A 40 4.06 -1.18 -24.18
CA GLN A 40 5.10 -0.84 -23.21
C GLN A 40 4.49 -0.11 -22.00
N LEU A 41 4.92 -0.47 -20.80
CA LEU A 41 4.74 0.33 -19.60
C LEU A 41 5.80 1.43 -19.59
N LEU A 42 5.39 2.67 -19.44
CA LEU A 42 6.25 3.82 -19.17
C LEU A 42 6.10 4.14 -17.68
N LEU A 43 7.19 4.02 -16.92
CA LEU A 43 7.19 4.20 -15.48
C LEU A 43 8.15 5.32 -15.09
N THR A 44 7.70 6.23 -14.24
CA THR A 44 8.50 7.32 -13.66
C THR A 44 8.53 7.13 -12.16
N ASP A 45 9.74 7.00 -11.61
CA ASP A 45 9.93 6.86 -10.17
C ASP A 45 9.78 8.22 -9.45
N PRO A 46 9.69 8.23 -8.11
CA PRO A 46 9.61 9.44 -7.30
C PRO A 46 10.76 10.45 -7.52
N SER A 47 11.92 10.00 -8.01
CA SER A 47 13.06 10.90 -8.35
C SER A 47 12.92 11.53 -9.74
N GLY A 48 11.94 11.11 -10.53
CA GLY A 48 11.72 11.52 -11.92
C GLY A 48 12.45 10.66 -12.94
N LYS A 49 13.14 9.59 -12.53
CA LYS A 49 13.81 8.67 -13.44
C LYS A 49 12.77 7.85 -14.19
N ARG A 50 12.94 7.80 -15.51
CA ARG A 50 12.03 7.08 -16.41
C ARG A 50 12.58 5.71 -16.77
N SER A 51 11.70 4.73 -16.85
CA SER A 51 11.98 3.40 -17.35
C SER A 51 10.84 2.93 -18.27
N THR A 52 11.18 2.01 -19.17
CA THR A 52 10.24 1.44 -20.14
C THR A 52 10.33 -0.07 -20.07
N HIS A 53 9.18 -0.74 -19.97
CA HIS A 53 9.09 -2.19 -19.84
C HIS A 53 8.19 -2.75 -20.93
N ARG A 54 8.65 -3.77 -21.68
CA ARG A 54 7.81 -4.44 -22.69
C ARG A 54 6.67 -5.16 -21.97
N MET A 55 5.49 -5.08 -22.55
CA MET A 55 4.31 -5.84 -22.12
C MET A 55 4.05 -6.99 -23.10
N PHE A 56 3.40 -8.03 -22.60
CA PHE A 56 3.07 -9.23 -23.36
C PHE A 56 1.59 -9.57 -23.22
N ALA A 57 1.01 -10.14 -24.27
CA ALA A 57 -0.34 -10.67 -24.20
C ALA A 57 -0.40 -11.84 -23.19
N THR A 58 -1.37 -11.78 -22.29
CA THR A 58 -1.54 -12.75 -21.18
C THR A 58 -2.14 -14.06 -21.67
N SER A 59 -3.18 -13.99 -22.50
CA SER A 59 -3.88 -15.14 -23.07
C SER A 59 -4.39 -14.81 -24.48
N PRO A 60 -4.30 -15.76 -25.44
CA PRO A 60 -4.86 -15.58 -26.78
C PRO A 60 -6.34 -15.18 -26.77
N GLY A 61 -6.73 -14.22 -27.62
CA GLY A 61 -8.12 -13.79 -27.80
C GLY A 61 -8.68 -12.87 -26.71
N THR A 62 -7.87 -12.48 -25.72
CA THR A 62 -8.32 -11.59 -24.62
C THR A 62 -7.95 -10.13 -24.82
N ASP A 63 -7.03 -9.83 -25.75
CA ASP A 63 -6.39 -8.53 -25.94
C ASP A 63 -5.78 -7.95 -24.65
N ARG A 64 -5.54 -8.80 -23.64
CA ARG A 64 -5.04 -8.37 -22.33
C ARG A 64 -3.52 -8.45 -22.30
N TRP A 65 -2.88 -7.31 -22.11
CA TRP A 65 -1.43 -7.16 -22.04
C TRP A 65 -0.98 -6.89 -20.62
N GLN A 66 0.14 -7.47 -20.20
CA GLN A 66 0.70 -7.30 -18.86
C GLN A 66 2.23 -7.23 -18.88
N THR A 67 2.79 -6.55 -17.88
CA THR A 67 4.18 -6.67 -17.44
C THR A 67 4.23 -6.54 -15.92
N GLU A 68 5.27 -7.06 -15.29
CA GLU A 68 5.45 -7.02 -13.84
C GLU A 68 6.71 -6.25 -13.50
N VAL A 69 6.61 -5.33 -12.54
CA VAL A 69 7.74 -4.48 -12.15
C VAL A 69 7.87 -4.44 -10.64
N LEU A 70 9.09 -4.69 -10.15
CA LEU A 70 9.45 -4.47 -8.75
C LEU A 70 9.51 -2.96 -8.47
N LEU A 71 8.76 -2.51 -7.46
CA LEU A 71 8.82 -1.15 -6.96
C LEU A 71 9.66 -1.13 -5.69
N ASP A 72 10.88 -0.62 -5.78
CA ASP A 72 11.93 -0.82 -4.78
C ASP A 72 12.01 0.28 -3.71
N HIS A 73 11.28 1.38 -3.85
CA HIS A 73 11.29 2.47 -2.88
C HIS A 73 9.96 3.23 -2.79
N GLU A 74 9.76 3.83 -1.61
CA GLU A 74 8.58 4.60 -1.24
C GLU A 74 8.43 5.87 -2.09
N GLY A 75 7.18 6.29 -2.31
CA GLY A 75 6.84 7.55 -2.94
C GLY A 75 5.71 7.42 -3.96
N GLU A 76 5.45 8.51 -4.67
CA GLU A 76 4.49 8.53 -5.77
C GLU A 76 5.18 8.17 -7.07
N TRP A 77 4.76 7.04 -7.64
CA TRP A 77 5.19 6.59 -8.96
C TRP A 77 4.13 7.01 -9.99
N SER A 78 4.56 7.55 -11.13
CA SER A 78 3.65 7.83 -12.25
C SER A 78 3.87 6.82 -13.37
N TRP A 79 2.79 6.35 -13.97
CA TRP A 79 2.87 5.36 -15.02
C TRP A 79 1.86 5.60 -16.14
N ARG A 80 2.18 5.09 -17.33
CA ARG A 80 1.34 5.07 -18.52
C ARG A 80 1.58 3.78 -19.28
N ILE A 81 0.61 3.39 -20.11
CA ILE A 81 0.83 2.36 -21.12
C ILE A 81 0.89 3.02 -22.48
N ARG A 82 1.88 2.63 -23.28
CA ARG A 82 2.04 3.00 -24.67
C ARG A 82 1.74 1.78 -25.53
N ALA A 83 0.78 1.90 -26.43
CA ALA A 83 0.49 0.92 -27.48
C ALA A 83 0.92 1.47 -28.85
N PHE A 84 1.33 0.60 -29.76
CA PHE A 84 1.74 0.99 -31.11
C PHE A 84 1.53 -0.15 -32.11
N ALA A 85 1.45 0.19 -33.40
CA ALA A 85 1.57 -0.78 -34.48
C ALA A 85 3.00 -1.33 -34.51
N ASP A 86 3.16 -2.64 -34.40
CA ASP A 86 4.47 -3.30 -34.40
C ASP A 86 4.80 -3.75 -35.84
N GLU A 87 5.38 -2.83 -36.60
CA GLU A 87 5.61 -3.02 -38.03
C GLU A 87 6.62 -4.14 -38.32
N TRP A 88 7.63 -4.28 -37.48
CA TRP A 88 8.61 -5.36 -37.62
C TRP A 88 7.98 -6.71 -37.33
N ALA A 89 7.24 -6.85 -36.23
CA ALA A 89 6.58 -8.11 -35.89
C ALA A 89 5.55 -8.52 -36.97
N THR A 90 4.81 -7.54 -37.51
CA THR A 90 3.86 -7.77 -38.61
C THR A 90 4.57 -8.27 -39.86
N TRP A 91 5.64 -7.58 -40.26
CA TRP A 91 6.42 -7.98 -41.43
C TRP A 91 7.06 -9.36 -41.24
N LEU A 92 7.69 -9.62 -40.08
CA LEU A 92 8.40 -10.86 -39.81
C LEU A 92 7.45 -12.06 -39.89
N HIS A 93 6.27 -11.96 -39.27
CA HIS A 93 5.24 -13.01 -39.36
C HIS A 93 4.86 -13.34 -40.81
N ASN A 94 4.64 -12.31 -41.64
CA ASN A 94 4.32 -12.49 -43.04
C ASN A 94 5.50 -13.09 -43.83
N ALA A 95 6.73 -12.68 -43.53
CA ALA A 95 7.95 -13.15 -44.18
C ALA A 95 8.22 -14.63 -43.88
N GLU A 96 7.98 -15.06 -42.65
CA GLU A 96 8.11 -16.45 -42.20
C GLU A 96 7.21 -17.42 -42.97
N ILE A 97 6.07 -16.95 -43.45
CA ILE A 97 5.13 -17.75 -44.24
C ILE A 97 5.44 -17.64 -45.74
N LYS A 98 5.61 -16.41 -46.24
CA LYS A 98 5.69 -16.14 -47.68
C LYS A 98 7.04 -16.52 -48.31
N ILE A 99 8.16 -16.26 -47.62
CA ILE A 99 9.49 -16.52 -48.18
C ILE A 99 9.72 -18.03 -48.42
N PRO A 100 9.44 -18.93 -47.45
CA PRO A 100 9.58 -20.36 -47.69
C PRO A 100 8.61 -20.91 -48.74
N ALA A 101 7.45 -20.28 -48.90
CA ALA A 101 6.45 -20.65 -49.91
C ALA A 101 6.76 -20.10 -51.32
N GLY A 102 7.82 -19.30 -51.48
CA GLY A 102 8.18 -18.70 -52.77
C GLY A 102 7.21 -17.60 -53.24
N VAL A 103 6.45 -17.00 -52.32
CA VAL A 103 5.44 -15.97 -52.64
C VAL A 103 6.02 -14.58 -52.41
N ASP A 104 5.99 -13.73 -53.44
CA ASP A 104 6.43 -12.32 -53.39
C ASP A 104 7.80 -12.11 -52.72
N VAL A 105 8.73 -13.06 -52.90
CA VAL A 105 9.97 -13.14 -52.09
C VAL A 105 10.79 -11.85 -52.13
N GLU A 106 11.03 -11.32 -53.33
CA GLU A 106 11.79 -10.07 -53.51
C GLU A 106 11.10 -8.89 -52.85
N LEU A 107 9.78 -8.80 -52.97
CA LEU A 107 8.96 -7.76 -52.33
C LEU A 107 9.00 -7.90 -50.80
N MET A 108 8.94 -9.12 -50.27
CA MET A 108 9.02 -9.34 -48.81
C MET A 108 10.39 -8.91 -48.26
N ILE A 109 11.48 -9.19 -48.96
CA ILE A 109 12.82 -8.73 -48.56
C ILE A 109 12.88 -7.20 -48.59
N GLU A 110 12.39 -6.56 -49.64
CA GLU A 110 12.41 -5.10 -49.78
C GLU A 110 11.54 -4.40 -48.72
N LEU A 111 10.34 -4.92 -48.44
CA LEU A 111 9.49 -4.42 -47.36
C LEU A 111 10.18 -4.51 -45.99
N GLY A 112 10.85 -5.63 -45.71
CA GLY A 112 11.55 -5.84 -44.45
C GLY A 112 12.71 -4.88 -44.27
N ARG A 113 13.48 -4.68 -45.34
CA ARG A 113 14.52 -3.68 -45.40
C ARG A 113 13.97 -2.28 -45.13
N GLY A 114 12.89 -1.89 -45.79
CA GLY A 114 12.27 -0.57 -45.61
C GLY A 114 11.77 -0.31 -44.19
N VAL A 115 11.21 -1.33 -43.52
CA VAL A 115 10.87 -1.24 -42.09
C VAL A 115 12.15 -1.08 -41.26
N LEU A 116 13.16 -1.90 -41.51
CA LEU A 116 14.41 -1.95 -40.74
C LEU A 116 15.25 -0.68 -40.83
N GLU A 117 15.20 0.04 -41.95
CA GLU A 117 15.89 1.33 -42.14
C GLU A 117 15.46 2.37 -41.09
N ARG A 118 14.30 2.20 -40.45
CA ARG A 118 13.80 3.07 -39.36
C ARG A 118 14.31 2.67 -37.97
N ALA A 119 14.96 1.52 -37.80
CA ALA A 119 15.33 0.95 -36.49
C ALA A 119 16.57 1.60 -35.84
N GLY A 120 17.20 2.56 -36.52
CA GLY A 120 18.41 3.25 -36.05
C GLY A 120 19.71 2.55 -36.46
N SER A 121 20.80 2.83 -35.74
CA SER A 121 22.17 2.47 -36.17
C SER A 121 22.88 1.46 -35.27
N LYS A 122 22.15 0.66 -34.47
CA LYS A 122 22.76 -0.40 -33.67
C LYS A 122 23.37 -1.46 -34.58
N LYS A 123 24.53 -2.03 -34.19
CA LYS A 123 25.26 -3.02 -35.01
C LYS A 123 24.38 -4.18 -35.54
N PRO A 124 23.52 -4.84 -34.74
CA PRO A 124 22.65 -5.90 -35.28
C PRO A 124 21.70 -5.42 -36.37
N VAL A 125 21.20 -4.18 -36.29
CA VAL A 125 20.35 -3.57 -37.32
C VAL A 125 21.15 -3.34 -38.60
N LEU A 126 22.36 -2.78 -38.48
CA LEU A 126 23.22 -2.52 -39.63
C LEU A 126 23.68 -3.82 -40.32
N ASP A 127 24.04 -4.83 -39.53
CA ASP A 127 24.43 -6.15 -40.04
C ASP A 127 23.25 -6.80 -40.80
N ALA A 128 22.03 -6.66 -40.30
CA ALA A 128 20.82 -7.14 -40.97
C ALA A 128 20.49 -6.35 -42.25
N LEU A 129 20.59 -5.01 -42.24
CA LEU A 129 20.43 -4.20 -43.45
C LEU A 129 21.44 -4.59 -44.55
N ALA A 130 22.69 -4.85 -44.17
CA ALA A 130 23.72 -5.32 -45.09
C ALA A 130 23.37 -6.69 -45.68
N ALA A 131 22.92 -7.64 -44.85
CA ALA A 131 22.49 -8.96 -45.31
C ALA A 131 21.29 -8.89 -46.27
N PHE A 132 20.33 -8.00 -46.02
CA PHE A 132 19.17 -7.82 -46.90
C PHE A 132 19.59 -7.29 -48.28
N ALA A 133 20.61 -6.42 -48.32
CA ALA A 133 21.16 -5.86 -49.56
C ALA A 133 22.14 -6.80 -50.31
N ASP A 134 22.64 -7.85 -49.65
CA ASP A 134 23.60 -8.78 -50.25
C ASP A 134 22.91 -9.71 -51.26
N ALA A 135 23.28 -9.59 -52.54
CA ALA A 135 22.74 -10.42 -53.61
C ALA A 135 23.27 -11.87 -53.60
N SER A 136 24.33 -12.16 -52.83
CA SER A 136 24.90 -13.50 -52.69
C SER A 136 24.16 -14.39 -51.69
N LEU A 137 23.40 -13.79 -50.76
CA LEU A 137 22.61 -14.51 -49.78
C LEU A 137 21.26 -14.94 -50.37
N SER A 138 20.89 -16.20 -50.13
CA SER A 138 19.57 -16.73 -50.45
C SER A 138 18.48 -16.07 -49.60
N PRO A 139 17.21 -16.08 -50.07
CA PRO A 139 16.09 -15.59 -49.27
C PRO A 139 15.95 -16.24 -47.89
N ALA A 140 16.28 -17.53 -47.78
CA ALA A 140 16.26 -18.26 -46.51
C ALA A 140 17.33 -17.76 -45.54
N GLU A 141 18.54 -17.44 -46.03
CA GLU A 141 19.60 -16.86 -45.20
C GLU A 141 19.24 -15.45 -44.73
N LYS A 142 18.62 -14.64 -45.58
CA LYS A 142 18.12 -13.30 -45.19
C LYS A 142 17.03 -13.38 -44.13
N LEU A 143 16.08 -14.32 -44.27
CA LEU A 143 15.07 -14.57 -43.25
C LEU A 143 15.69 -15.02 -41.92
N ALA A 144 16.71 -15.90 -41.98
CA ALA A 144 17.42 -16.34 -40.77
C ALA A 144 18.11 -15.16 -40.05
N VAL A 145 18.65 -14.18 -40.79
CA VAL A 145 19.19 -12.94 -40.21
C VAL A 145 18.09 -12.10 -39.55
N ALA A 146 16.90 -12.04 -40.13
CA ALA A 146 15.76 -11.35 -39.54
C ALA A 146 15.29 -11.97 -38.21
N GLN A 147 15.57 -13.25 -38.01
CA GLN A 147 15.26 -14.03 -36.81
C GLN A 147 16.42 -14.07 -35.80
N ASP A 148 17.53 -13.35 -36.05
CA ASP A 148 18.67 -13.32 -35.13
C ASP A 148 18.29 -12.67 -33.79
N ALA A 149 18.53 -13.38 -32.68
CA ALA A 149 18.17 -12.92 -31.34
C ALA A 149 18.81 -11.57 -30.95
N ARG A 150 19.98 -11.21 -31.52
CA ARG A 150 20.62 -9.91 -31.28
C ARG A 150 19.87 -8.80 -31.98
N LEU A 151 19.31 -9.08 -33.16
CA LEU A 151 18.45 -8.14 -33.87
C LEU A 151 17.12 -7.98 -33.13
N GLU A 152 16.50 -9.09 -32.73
CA GLU A 152 15.27 -9.07 -31.95
C GLU A 152 15.43 -8.24 -30.66
N ALA A 153 16.50 -8.46 -29.89
CA ALA A 153 16.80 -7.68 -28.70
C ALA A 153 17.01 -6.17 -29.02
N ALA A 154 17.67 -5.85 -30.14
CA ALA A 154 17.85 -4.47 -30.57
C ALA A 154 16.52 -3.79 -30.90
N ILE A 155 15.63 -4.46 -31.63
CA ILE A 155 14.30 -3.95 -32.00
C ILE A 155 13.40 -3.87 -30.76
N ASN A 156 13.38 -4.88 -29.90
CA ASN A 156 12.58 -4.85 -28.67
C ASN A 156 12.98 -3.71 -27.72
N SER A 157 14.26 -3.33 -27.69
CA SER A 157 14.74 -2.19 -26.91
C SER A 157 14.29 -0.82 -27.46
N LYS A 158 14.03 -0.73 -28.77
CA LYS A 158 13.53 0.47 -29.44
C LYS A 158 12.65 0.06 -30.63
N PRO A 159 11.37 -0.26 -30.38
CA PRO A 159 10.49 -0.81 -31.41
C PRO A 159 10.29 0.13 -32.58
N ILE A 160 10.14 -0.45 -33.78
CA ILE A 160 9.80 0.29 -35.00
C ILE A 160 8.30 0.52 -34.99
N ALA A 161 7.91 1.55 -34.24
CA ALA A 161 6.53 1.86 -33.92
C ALA A 161 5.93 2.87 -34.90
N SER A 162 4.64 2.70 -35.21
CA SER A 162 3.76 3.76 -35.74
C SER A 162 2.42 3.75 -35.02
N LEU A 163 1.55 4.73 -35.33
CA LEU A 163 0.21 4.88 -34.73
C LEU A 163 0.21 4.79 -33.20
N THR A 164 1.22 5.41 -32.58
CA THR A 164 1.43 5.30 -31.13
C THR A 164 0.31 6.00 -30.36
N THR A 165 -0.23 5.30 -29.36
CA THR A 165 -1.24 5.81 -28.43
C THR A 165 -0.75 5.60 -27.01
N GLU A 166 -0.79 6.65 -26.19
CA GLU A 166 -0.48 6.58 -24.76
C GLU A 166 -1.76 6.70 -23.94
N SER A 167 -1.81 6.03 -22.79
CA SER A 167 -2.88 6.21 -21.82
C SER A 167 -2.74 7.56 -21.10
N GLU A 168 -3.80 7.94 -20.38
CA GLU A 168 -3.69 8.95 -19.33
C GLU A 168 -2.60 8.55 -18.31
N PRO A 169 -1.88 9.51 -17.72
CA PRO A 169 -1.00 9.26 -16.59
C PRO A 169 -1.80 8.82 -15.36
N LEU A 170 -1.36 7.74 -14.72
CA LEU A 170 -1.87 7.29 -13.44
C LEU A 170 -0.79 7.39 -12.37
N VAL A 171 -1.23 7.47 -11.11
CA VAL A 171 -0.34 7.50 -9.94
C VAL A 171 -0.54 6.24 -9.12
N LEU A 172 0.59 5.65 -8.69
CA LEU A 172 0.66 4.53 -7.77
C LEU A 172 1.44 4.99 -6.54
N ARG A 173 0.80 4.95 -5.37
CA ARG A 173 1.43 5.32 -4.10
C ARG A 173 2.11 4.09 -3.51
N VAL A 174 3.44 4.13 -3.43
CA VAL A 174 4.24 3.08 -2.80
C VAL A 174 4.55 3.49 -1.37
N GLU A 175 4.04 2.72 -0.41
CA GLU A 175 4.26 2.92 1.02
C GLU A 175 5.44 2.05 1.52
N ARG A 176 5.91 2.27 2.75
CA ARG A 176 6.94 1.39 3.35
C ARG A 176 6.49 -0.07 3.35
N GLU A 177 7.44 -1.00 3.28
CA GLU A 177 7.20 -2.45 3.28
C GLU A 177 6.23 -2.90 4.39
N ARG A 178 6.38 -2.36 5.60
CA ARG A 178 5.53 -2.69 6.76
C ARG A 178 4.04 -2.42 6.57
N ALA A 179 3.65 -1.59 5.60
CA ALA A 179 2.25 -1.36 5.25
C ALA A 179 1.61 -2.56 4.54
N GLY A 180 2.41 -3.37 3.82
CA GLY A 180 1.96 -4.60 3.15
C GLY A 180 2.36 -5.88 3.88
N VAL A 181 3.44 -5.87 4.65
CA VAL A 181 4.04 -7.06 5.27
C VAL A 181 4.33 -6.85 6.76
N GLY A 182 3.72 -7.64 7.63
CA GLY A 182 4.11 -7.68 9.04
C GLY A 182 3.28 -8.62 9.91
N SER A 183 3.92 -9.17 10.94
CA SER A 183 3.27 -10.01 11.95
C SER A 183 2.97 -9.19 13.21
N TRP A 184 1.72 -9.24 13.69
CA TRP A 184 1.22 -8.41 14.79
C TRP A 184 0.99 -9.23 16.06
N TYR A 185 1.44 -8.69 17.19
CA TYR A 185 1.16 -9.22 18.52
C TYR A 185 0.43 -8.18 19.35
N GLU A 186 -0.55 -8.61 20.14
CA GLU A 186 -1.26 -7.74 21.08
C GLU A 186 -1.02 -8.24 22.50
N PHE A 187 -0.72 -7.32 23.43
CA PHE A 187 -0.88 -7.59 24.86
C PHE A 187 -1.23 -6.33 25.64
N PHE A 188 -1.72 -6.53 26.87
CA PHE A 188 -2.11 -5.46 27.78
C PHE A 188 -0.95 -5.11 28.72
N PRO A 189 -0.35 -3.91 28.64
CA PRO A 189 0.75 -3.51 29.53
C PRO A 189 0.44 -3.62 31.01
N ARG A 190 -0.82 -3.35 31.39
CA ARG A 190 -1.30 -3.48 32.78
C ARG A 190 -1.25 -4.90 33.32
N SER A 191 -1.28 -5.91 32.47
CA SER A 191 -1.20 -7.33 32.87
C SER A 191 0.25 -7.78 33.07
N GLU A 192 1.19 -7.23 32.31
CA GLU A 192 2.60 -7.61 32.37
C GLU A 192 3.26 -7.07 33.65
N GLY A 193 3.39 -7.93 34.66
CA GLY A 193 3.88 -7.57 35.99
C GLY A 193 2.77 -7.21 36.99
N ALA A 194 1.51 -7.45 36.64
CA ALA A 194 0.40 -7.34 37.57
C ALA A 194 0.58 -8.28 38.76
N LYS A 195 0.17 -7.83 39.96
CA LYS A 195 0.24 -8.62 41.18
C LYS A 195 -1.06 -8.53 41.96
N ARG A 196 -1.59 -9.66 42.41
CA ARG A 196 -2.73 -9.69 43.32
C ARG A 196 -2.27 -9.41 44.75
N ALA A 197 -2.87 -8.43 45.39
CA ALA A 197 -2.67 -8.11 46.79
C ALA A 197 -3.41 -9.11 47.70
N LYS A 198 -3.10 -9.07 49.00
CA LYS A 198 -3.68 -9.98 50.01
C LYS A 198 -5.19 -9.78 50.20
N ASP A 199 -5.68 -8.57 49.97
CA ASP A 199 -7.10 -8.21 50.03
C ASP A 199 -7.88 -8.59 48.76
N GLY A 200 -7.24 -9.22 47.78
CA GLY A 200 -7.84 -9.65 46.52
C GLY A 200 -7.78 -8.60 45.40
N SER A 201 -7.35 -7.37 45.68
CA SER A 201 -7.18 -6.32 44.66
C SER A 201 -6.00 -6.61 43.73
N TRP A 202 -6.00 -6.03 42.53
CA TRP A 202 -4.89 -6.15 41.58
C TRP A 202 -4.10 -4.85 41.52
N LYS A 203 -2.78 -4.97 41.65
CA LYS A 203 -1.85 -3.91 41.27
C LYS A 203 -1.46 -4.10 39.81
N SER A 204 -1.66 -3.05 39.00
CA SER A 204 -1.27 -3.01 37.59
C SER A 204 0.24 -3.20 37.38
N GLY A 205 0.61 -3.74 36.22
CA GLY A 205 1.92 -3.56 35.61
C GLY A 205 2.14 -2.12 35.13
N THR A 206 3.39 -1.80 34.77
CA THR A 206 3.82 -0.51 34.23
C THR A 206 4.50 -0.70 32.88
N PHE A 207 4.77 0.38 32.15
CA PHE A 207 5.63 0.29 30.95
C PHE A 207 7.00 -0.32 31.23
N ARG A 208 7.56 -0.12 32.42
CA ARG A 208 8.84 -0.73 32.82
C ARG A 208 8.73 -2.23 32.97
N THR A 209 7.61 -2.73 33.50
CA THR A 209 7.41 -4.17 33.66
C THR A 209 7.02 -4.82 32.33
N ALA A 210 6.14 -4.19 31.56
CA ALA A 210 5.76 -4.60 30.21
C ALA A 210 6.95 -4.71 29.25
N ALA A 211 7.94 -3.81 29.36
CA ALA A 211 9.14 -3.86 28.52
C ALA A 211 9.93 -5.19 28.65
N ARG A 212 9.75 -5.94 29.74
CA ARG A 212 10.39 -7.26 29.92
C ARG A 212 9.80 -8.34 29.02
N ARG A 213 8.58 -8.15 28.51
CA ARG A 213 7.91 -9.09 27.59
C ARG A 213 8.43 -8.98 26.15
N LEU A 214 9.01 -7.83 25.78
CA LEU A 214 9.41 -7.51 24.40
C LEU A 214 10.40 -8.52 23.79
N PRO A 215 11.45 -9.00 24.48
CA PRO A 215 12.35 -9.99 23.89
C PRO A 215 11.66 -11.30 23.52
N GLU A 216 10.67 -11.73 24.31
CA GLU A 216 9.91 -12.94 24.03
C GLU A 216 8.95 -12.74 22.85
N VAL A 217 8.34 -11.56 22.72
CA VAL A 217 7.53 -11.19 21.54
C VAL A 217 8.38 -11.20 20.27
N ALA A 218 9.55 -10.58 20.31
CA ALA A 218 10.48 -10.60 19.18
C ALA A 218 10.97 -12.02 18.85
N ALA A 219 11.23 -12.86 19.86
CA ALA A 219 11.65 -14.26 19.65
C ALA A 219 10.58 -15.13 18.98
N MET A 220 9.29 -14.75 19.08
CA MET A 220 8.20 -15.38 18.33
C MET A 220 8.13 -14.93 16.86
N GLY A 221 8.96 -13.99 16.44
CA GLY A 221 9.01 -13.50 15.06
C GLY A 221 8.01 -12.39 14.73
N PHE A 222 7.48 -11.70 15.75
CA PHE A 222 6.59 -10.56 15.53
C PHE A 222 7.36 -9.29 15.17
N ASP A 223 6.70 -8.44 14.38
CA ASP A 223 7.23 -7.19 13.86
C ASP A 223 6.61 -5.97 14.53
N VAL A 224 5.31 -6.07 14.83
CA VAL A 224 4.49 -4.98 15.37
C VAL A 224 3.89 -5.45 16.69
N LEU A 225 4.07 -4.64 17.72
CA LEU A 225 3.36 -4.76 18.97
C LEU A 225 2.23 -3.73 19.02
N TYR A 226 0.99 -4.22 18.99
CA TYR A 226 -0.20 -3.42 19.22
C TYR A 226 -0.51 -3.34 20.72
N LEU A 227 -0.72 -2.12 21.20
CA LEU A 227 -1.17 -1.85 22.56
C LEU A 227 -2.61 -1.36 22.53
N PRO A 228 -3.50 -1.94 23.36
CA PRO A 228 -4.78 -1.31 23.71
C PRO A 228 -4.56 0.10 24.27
N PRO A 229 -5.62 0.92 24.39
CA PRO A 229 -5.49 2.29 24.88
C PRO A 229 -4.71 2.37 26.20
N ILE A 230 -3.75 3.29 26.24
CA ILE A 230 -2.81 3.47 27.35
C ILE A 230 -3.15 4.68 28.23
N HIS A 231 -4.35 5.22 28.05
CA HIS A 231 -4.83 6.47 28.63
C HIS A 231 -5.57 6.21 29.96
N PRO A 232 -5.79 7.25 30.79
CA PRO A 232 -6.66 7.14 31.97
C PRO A 232 -8.03 6.58 31.61
N ILE A 233 -8.62 5.80 32.53
CA ILE A 233 -9.89 5.10 32.32
C ILE A 233 -10.99 5.71 33.21
N GLY A 234 -12.16 5.95 32.63
CA GLY A 234 -13.32 6.51 33.34
C GLY A 234 -13.80 5.64 34.50
N MET A 235 -14.40 6.28 35.51
CA MET A 235 -15.04 5.66 36.67
C MET A 235 -16.55 5.52 36.47
N THR A 236 -17.18 6.49 35.82
CA THR A 236 -18.63 6.54 35.58
C THR A 236 -19.03 5.50 34.54
N GLY A 237 -20.00 4.66 34.89
CA GLY A 237 -20.44 3.55 34.02
C GLY A 237 -19.41 2.43 33.85
N ARG A 238 -18.28 2.47 34.59
CA ARG A 238 -17.17 1.51 34.47
C ARG A 238 -17.66 0.07 34.59
N LYS A 239 -17.23 -0.75 33.63
CA LYS A 239 -17.49 -2.19 33.63
C LYS A 239 -16.53 -2.96 34.54
N GLY A 240 -17.06 -3.99 35.21
CA GLY A 240 -16.28 -4.91 36.04
C GLY A 240 -15.89 -6.20 35.29
N PRO A 241 -15.31 -7.18 36.01
CA PRO A 241 -14.89 -8.45 35.47
C PRO A 241 -16.01 -9.17 34.71
N ASN A 242 -15.66 -9.87 33.63
CA ASN A 242 -16.61 -10.55 32.75
C ASN A 242 -17.69 -9.63 32.16
N ASN A 243 -17.34 -8.36 31.87
CA ASN A 243 -18.24 -7.38 31.27
C ASN A 243 -19.49 -7.07 32.14
N SER A 244 -19.34 -7.16 33.48
CA SER A 244 -20.40 -6.77 34.40
C SER A 244 -20.68 -5.27 34.32
N LEU A 245 -21.95 -4.89 34.51
CA LEU A 245 -22.37 -3.48 34.52
C LEU A 245 -21.96 -2.74 35.80
N VAL A 246 -21.53 -3.47 36.82
CA VAL A 246 -21.12 -2.93 38.12
C VAL A 246 -19.67 -3.33 38.35
N ALA A 247 -18.80 -2.33 38.45
CA ALA A 247 -17.41 -2.47 38.86
C ALA A 247 -17.27 -2.35 40.37
N GLY A 248 -16.42 -3.19 40.96
CA GLY A 248 -15.92 -3.03 42.32
C GLY A 248 -14.88 -1.90 42.41
N PRO A 249 -14.55 -1.44 43.62
CA PRO A 249 -13.65 -0.28 43.83
C PRO A 249 -12.24 -0.44 43.25
N ALA A 250 -11.78 -1.67 43.09
CA ALA A 250 -10.44 -2.00 42.57
C ALA A 250 -10.46 -2.59 41.15
N ASP A 251 -11.63 -2.62 40.49
CA ASP A 251 -11.72 -3.16 39.14
C ASP A 251 -11.13 -2.17 38.12
N PRO A 252 -10.21 -2.62 37.25
CA PRO A 252 -9.43 -1.73 36.39
C PRO A 252 -10.19 -1.23 35.17
N GLY A 253 -11.42 -1.71 34.94
CA GLY A 253 -12.26 -1.29 33.81
C GLY A 253 -11.74 -1.67 32.42
N SER A 254 -12.42 -1.15 31.42
CA SER A 254 -12.06 -1.29 30.00
C SER A 254 -11.07 -0.19 29.61
N PRO A 255 -9.92 -0.50 28.97
CA PRO A 255 -9.01 0.52 28.44
C PRO A 255 -9.66 1.44 27.41
N TRP A 256 -10.67 0.95 26.67
CA TRP A 256 -11.40 1.74 25.70
C TRP A 256 -12.37 2.77 26.30
N ALA A 257 -12.60 2.75 27.62
CA ALA A 257 -13.33 3.81 28.31
C ALA A 257 -12.41 4.99 28.65
N ILE A 258 -11.87 5.61 27.60
CA ILE A 258 -10.80 6.61 27.66
C ILE A 258 -11.28 7.89 28.31
N GLY A 259 -10.52 8.40 29.28
CA GLY A 259 -10.72 9.70 29.91
C GLY A 259 -11.10 9.60 31.37
N SER A 260 -10.42 10.38 32.20
CA SER A 260 -10.81 10.66 33.57
C SER A 260 -10.38 12.08 33.94
N ALA A 261 -10.54 12.46 35.21
CA ALA A 261 -9.96 13.69 35.74
C ALA A 261 -8.42 13.77 35.60
N GLU A 262 -7.75 12.63 35.34
CA GLU A 262 -6.30 12.54 35.20
C GLU A 262 -5.82 12.77 33.76
N GLY A 263 -6.75 12.90 32.79
CA GLY A 263 -6.46 13.25 31.40
C GLY A 263 -7.23 12.42 30.38
N GLY A 264 -6.98 12.73 29.10
CA GLY A 264 -7.64 12.11 27.94
C GLY A 264 -6.67 11.37 27.01
N HIS A 265 -6.93 11.47 25.70
CA HIS A 265 -6.20 10.78 24.64
C HIS A 265 -4.70 11.15 24.48
N ASP A 266 -4.23 12.20 25.13
CA ASP A 266 -2.82 12.60 25.17
C ASP A 266 -2.13 12.33 26.53
N ALA A 267 -2.86 11.72 27.46
CA ALA A 267 -2.36 11.34 28.77
C ALA A 267 -1.97 9.86 28.85
N ILE A 268 -1.09 9.55 29.79
CA ILE A 268 -0.75 8.17 30.16
C ILE A 268 -1.53 7.80 31.41
N HIS A 269 -2.11 6.60 31.43
CA HIS A 269 -2.75 6.05 32.62
C HIS A 269 -1.74 6.04 33.79
N PRO A 270 -2.04 6.65 34.95
CA PRO A 270 -1.08 6.80 36.04
C PRO A 270 -0.46 5.48 36.51
N ASP A 271 -1.26 4.42 36.57
CA ASP A 271 -0.77 3.07 36.92
C ASP A 271 0.25 2.48 35.91
N LEU A 272 0.25 2.94 34.65
CA LEU A 272 1.25 2.51 33.66
C LEU A 272 2.58 3.27 33.79
N GLY A 273 2.56 4.42 34.47
CA GLY A 273 3.71 5.28 34.72
C GLY A 273 3.58 6.64 34.05
N THR A 274 4.70 7.17 33.55
CA THR A 274 4.77 8.50 32.95
C THR A 274 5.08 8.44 31.45
N ILE A 275 5.02 9.59 30.77
CA ILE A 275 5.47 9.72 29.38
C ILE A 275 6.95 9.33 29.20
N LYS A 276 7.78 9.50 30.24
CA LYS A 276 9.19 9.07 30.24
C LYS A 276 9.31 7.55 30.28
N ASP A 277 8.40 6.87 30.99
CA ASP A 277 8.36 5.41 31.03
C ASP A 277 7.84 4.84 29.71
N PHE A 278 6.88 5.52 29.08
CA PHE A 278 6.44 5.18 27.73
C PHE A 278 7.57 5.35 26.71
N SER A 279 8.30 6.47 26.77
CA SER A 279 9.48 6.70 25.91
C SER A 279 10.56 5.63 26.10
N TYR A 280 10.77 5.18 27.35
CA TYR A 280 11.65 4.03 27.62
C TYR A 280 11.14 2.75 26.97
N PHE A 281 9.84 2.47 27.05
CA PHE A 281 9.21 1.30 26.43
C PHE A 281 9.38 1.32 24.91
N LEU A 282 9.10 2.44 24.25
CA LEU A 282 9.33 2.61 22.80
C LEU A 282 10.80 2.35 22.43
N GLY A 283 11.74 2.89 23.22
CA GLY A 283 13.16 2.62 23.02
C GLY A 283 13.55 1.15 23.21
N ALA A 284 12.90 0.45 24.14
CA ALA A 284 13.10 -0.99 24.34
C ALA A 284 12.51 -1.81 23.19
N ALA A 285 11.32 -1.47 22.71
CA ALA A 285 10.66 -2.13 21.57
C ALA A 285 11.51 -1.99 20.31
N LYS A 286 11.99 -0.77 20.02
CA LYS A 286 12.90 -0.52 18.89
C LYS A 286 14.18 -1.34 18.98
N ARG A 287 14.79 -1.47 20.16
CA ARG A 287 15.99 -2.33 20.36
C ARG A 287 15.69 -3.82 20.16
N ALA A 288 14.45 -4.25 20.39
CA ALA A 288 13.99 -5.61 20.13
C ALA A 288 13.53 -5.83 18.67
N GLY A 289 13.58 -4.80 17.81
CA GLY A 289 13.11 -4.89 16.43
C GLY A 289 11.61 -4.78 16.25
N LEU A 290 10.88 -4.27 17.25
CA LEU A 290 9.42 -4.13 17.23
C LEU A 290 9.00 -2.68 16.97
N ASP A 291 8.12 -2.49 15.99
CA ASP A 291 7.31 -1.28 15.87
C ASP A 291 6.20 -1.31 16.93
N VAL A 292 5.85 -0.17 17.53
CA VAL A 292 4.70 -0.07 18.44
C VAL A 292 3.54 0.59 17.73
N ALA A 293 2.39 -0.09 17.73
CA ALA A 293 1.10 0.44 17.30
C ALA A 293 0.25 0.81 18.50
N LEU A 294 -0.38 1.98 18.47
CA LEU A 294 -1.28 2.45 19.53
C LEU A 294 -2.72 2.46 19.04
N ASP A 295 -3.62 1.89 19.82
CA ASP A 295 -5.06 2.02 19.57
C ASP A 295 -5.50 3.49 19.51
N LEU A 296 -6.21 3.86 18.43
CA LEU A 296 -6.91 5.12 18.30
C LEU A 296 -8.44 4.91 18.34
N ALA A 297 -8.98 4.77 19.54
CA ALA A 297 -10.43 4.71 19.76
C ALA A 297 -11.01 6.11 19.95
N LEU A 298 -11.62 6.67 18.90
CA LEU A 298 -12.25 7.99 18.93
C LEU A 298 -13.61 7.97 19.66
N GLN A 299 -13.54 7.89 20.99
CA GLN A 299 -14.66 7.81 21.91
C GLN A 299 -14.23 8.27 23.31
N CYS A 300 -15.17 8.61 24.17
CA CYS A 300 -14.86 9.11 25.51
C CYS A 300 -15.61 8.35 26.58
N SER A 301 -15.03 8.14 27.75
CA SER A 301 -15.81 7.86 28.95
C SER A 301 -16.63 9.11 29.35
N PRO A 302 -17.65 8.97 30.21
CA PRO A 302 -18.38 10.13 30.74
C PRO A 302 -17.50 11.11 31.54
N ASP A 303 -16.33 10.66 32.01
CA ASP A 303 -15.41 11.47 32.82
C ASP A 303 -14.30 12.12 31.98
N HIS A 304 -14.30 11.94 30.66
CA HIS A 304 -13.29 12.54 29.78
C HIS A 304 -13.41 14.08 29.78
N PRO A 305 -12.30 14.84 29.83
CA PRO A 305 -12.32 16.31 29.86
C PRO A 305 -13.18 16.94 28.75
N TRP A 306 -13.12 16.39 27.53
CA TRP A 306 -13.93 16.82 26.38
C TRP A 306 -15.45 16.81 26.64
N VAL A 307 -15.99 15.94 27.51
CA VAL A 307 -17.44 15.94 27.79
C VAL A 307 -17.88 17.28 28.39
N ARG A 308 -17.00 17.92 29.18
CA ARG A 308 -17.24 19.23 29.79
C ARG A 308 -16.73 20.38 28.93
N GLU A 309 -15.57 20.19 28.30
CA GLU A 309 -14.83 21.25 27.60
C GLU A 309 -15.30 21.44 26.16
N HIS A 310 -15.82 20.38 25.54
CA HIS A 310 -16.27 20.31 24.15
C HIS A 310 -17.61 19.57 24.03
N PRO A 311 -18.68 20.04 24.69
CA PRO A 311 -19.99 19.39 24.62
C PRO A 311 -20.54 19.29 23.18
N GLU A 312 -20.10 20.18 22.28
CA GLU A 312 -20.43 20.16 20.86
C GLU A 312 -19.97 18.87 20.15
N TRP A 313 -18.92 18.19 20.64
CA TRP A 313 -18.43 16.93 20.09
C TRP A 313 -19.27 15.71 20.50
N PHE A 314 -20.41 15.93 21.16
CA PHE A 314 -21.33 14.86 21.56
C PHE A 314 -22.76 15.18 21.13
N THR A 315 -23.55 14.13 20.89
CA THR A 315 -24.98 14.29 20.65
C THR A 315 -25.71 14.37 21.97
N THR A 316 -26.12 15.58 22.36
CA THR A 316 -26.94 15.81 23.55
C THR A 316 -28.41 15.55 23.25
N LEU A 317 -29.07 14.75 24.08
CA LEU A 317 -30.50 14.45 24.00
C LEU A 317 -31.35 15.61 24.56
N PRO A 318 -32.67 15.66 24.29
CA PRO A 318 -33.53 16.75 24.77
C PRO A 318 -33.56 16.94 26.29
N ASP A 319 -33.22 15.91 27.07
CA ASP A 319 -33.13 15.98 28.53
C ASP A 319 -31.75 16.42 29.05
N GLY A 320 -30.82 16.73 28.14
CA GLY A 320 -29.45 17.13 28.45
C GLY A 320 -28.46 15.96 28.62
N SER A 321 -28.91 14.71 28.54
CA SER A 321 -28.04 13.54 28.65
C SER A 321 -27.34 13.19 27.33
N ILE A 322 -26.29 12.37 27.38
CA ILE A 322 -25.64 11.79 26.21
C ILE A 322 -25.88 10.28 26.24
N ALA A 323 -26.38 9.72 25.14
CA ALA A 323 -26.56 8.28 25.01
C ALA A 323 -25.21 7.57 24.96
N TYR A 324 -25.11 6.45 25.67
CA TYR A 324 -23.92 5.60 25.60
C TYR A 324 -23.81 4.92 24.22
N ALA A 325 -22.59 4.52 23.83
CA ALA A 325 -22.39 3.92 22.51
C ALA A 325 -22.96 2.49 22.43
N GLU A 326 -23.50 2.14 21.27
CA GLU A 326 -23.96 0.78 20.97
C GLU A 326 -23.42 0.34 19.60
N ASN A 327 -23.09 -0.94 19.47
CA ASN A 327 -22.87 -1.61 18.19
C ASN A 327 -23.67 -2.92 18.22
N PRO A 328 -24.97 -2.88 17.86
CA PRO A 328 -25.91 -3.96 18.13
C PRO A 328 -25.38 -5.35 17.72
N PRO A 329 -25.47 -6.36 18.62
CA PRO A 329 -26.20 -6.37 19.89
C PRO A 329 -25.41 -5.84 21.10
N LYS A 330 -24.17 -5.35 20.93
CA LYS A 330 -23.30 -4.93 22.03
C LYS A 330 -23.66 -3.54 22.53
N LYS A 331 -23.63 -3.38 23.85
CA LYS A 331 -23.83 -2.10 24.55
C LYS A 331 -22.60 -1.71 25.34
N TYR A 332 -22.23 -0.44 25.29
CA TYR A 332 -21.03 0.11 25.92
C TYR A 332 -21.42 1.26 26.84
N GLN A 333 -21.98 0.91 28.01
CA GLN A 333 -22.48 1.86 29.02
C GLN A 333 -21.38 2.74 29.65
N ASP A 334 -20.12 2.38 29.41
CA ASP A 334 -18.90 3.04 29.89
C ASP A 334 -18.37 4.12 28.93
N ILE A 335 -19.00 4.35 27.78
CA ILE A 335 -18.51 5.30 26.76
C ILE A 335 -19.62 6.08 26.04
N TYR A 336 -19.27 7.29 25.61
CA TYR A 336 -20.02 8.17 24.72
C TYR A 336 -19.36 8.22 23.33
N PRO A 337 -20.16 8.13 22.24
CA PRO A 337 -19.67 8.30 20.87
C PRO A 337 -19.46 9.79 20.55
N LEU A 338 -18.48 10.08 19.69
CA LEU A 338 -18.26 11.43 19.18
C LEU A 338 -19.24 11.79 18.05
N ASN A 339 -19.68 13.04 18.03
CA ASN A 339 -20.46 13.67 16.97
C ASN A 339 -19.52 14.53 16.11
N PHE A 340 -19.44 14.21 14.82
CA PHE A 340 -18.57 14.90 13.87
C PHE A 340 -19.28 16.02 13.08
N ASP A 341 -20.59 16.19 13.23
CA ASP A 341 -21.41 17.11 12.43
C ASP A 341 -21.51 18.51 13.05
N ASN A 342 -21.49 18.59 14.38
CA ASN A 342 -21.66 19.86 15.10
C ASN A 342 -20.43 20.77 15.00
N ASP A 343 -19.22 20.20 15.04
CA ASP A 343 -17.94 20.90 14.91
C ASP A 343 -16.89 20.01 14.19
N PRO A 344 -17.08 19.73 12.88
CA PRO A 344 -16.19 18.86 12.10
C PRO A 344 -14.75 19.40 12.03
N GLU A 345 -14.58 20.71 12.05
CA GLU A 345 -13.28 21.35 11.92
C GLU A 345 -12.47 21.26 13.22
N GLY A 346 -13.09 21.54 14.37
CA GLY A 346 -12.43 21.44 15.67
C GLY A 346 -12.04 20.00 16.02
N ILE A 347 -12.95 19.04 15.88
CA ILE A 347 -12.65 17.63 16.17
C ILE A 347 -11.55 17.09 15.24
N ARG A 348 -11.56 17.45 13.95
CA ARG A 348 -10.50 17.05 13.00
C ARG A 348 -9.15 17.65 13.38
N ALA A 349 -9.13 18.92 13.77
CA ALA A 349 -7.90 19.58 14.21
C ALA A 349 -7.34 18.90 15.46
N GLU A 350 -8.18 18.55 16.43
CA GLU A 350 -7.77 17.91 17.67
C GLU A 350 -7.29 16.47 17.46
N VAL A 351 -8.01 15.64 16.70
CA VAL A 351 -7.56 14.29 16.33
C VAL A 351 -6.22 14.35 15.59
N SER A 352 -6.04 15.33 14.71
CA SER A 352 -4.76 15.54 14.01
C SER A 352 -3.64 15.96 14.97
N ARG A 353 -3.93 16.79 15.99
CA ARG A 353 -2.98 17.14 17.06
C ARG A 353 -2.57 15.90 17.87
N LEU A 354 -3.53 15.06 18.27
CA LEU A 354 -3.28 13.83 19.02
C LEU A 354 -2.36 12.86 18.25
N LEU A 355 -2.67 12.61 16.98
CA LEU A 355 -1.82 11.77 16.12
C LEU A 355 -0.40 12.33 16.04
N ARG A 356 -0.25 13.65 15.78
CA ARG A 356 1.06 14.30 15.71
C ARG A 356 1.82 14.25 17.03
N TYR A 357 1.13 14.34 18.17
CA TYR A 357 1.74 14.24 19.50
C TYR A 357 2.40 12.87 19.70
N TRP A 358 1.64 11.78 19.46
CA TRP A 358 2.18 10.42 19.59
C TRP A 358 3.23 10.08 18.53
N ILE A 359 3.09 10.62 17.31
CA ILE A 359 4.14 10.58 16.27
C ILE A 359 5.40 11.30 16.77
N GLY A 360 5.28 12.45 17.42
CA GLY A 360 6.40 13.17 18.01
C GLY A 360 7.19 12.34 19.02
N LEU A 361 6.53 11.39 19.70
CA LEU A 361 7.14 10.47 20.66
C LEU A 361 7.73 9.19 20.03
N GLY A 362 7.47 8.94 18.75
CA GLY A 362 8.05 7.84 17.99
C GLY A 362 7.06 6.74 17.58
N VAL A 363 5.77 6.88 17.86
CA VAL A 363 4.73 5.98 17.34
C VAL A 363 4.55 6.24 15.85
N ARG A 364 4.39 5.19 15.05
CA ARG A 364 4.29 5.29 13.57
C ARG A 364 3.13 4.47 13.00
N ILE A 365 2.41 3.75 13.85
CA ILE A 365 1.28 2.89 13.50
C ILE A 365 0.17 3.19 14.52
N PHE A 366 -1.04 3.38 14.04
CA PHE A 366 -2.25 3.59 14.84
C PHE A 366 -3.33 2.63 14.34
#